data_AF-A0A218V1F2-F1
#
_entry.id   AF-A0A218V1F2-F1
#
_cell.length_a   1.000
_cell.length_b   1.000
_cell.length_c   1.000
_cell.angle_alpha   90.00
_cell.angle_beta   90.00
_cell.angle_gamma   90.00
#
_symmetry.space_group_name_H-M   'P 1'
#
loop_
_entity.id
_entity.type
_entity.pdbx_description
1 polymer ?
#
loop_
_entity_poly.entity_id
_entity_poly.type
_entity_poly.pdbx_seq_one_letter_code
_entity_poly.pdbx_strand_id
1 'polypeptide(L)'
;MAAAGLAGLFAVYKPAGVAWGRVREAVEARLLRELNAAPGAAPRQRVRFLPTPAPGGGGAVELVAARVPVLADHPLGKGTAGPAWAGTNRGPNNRFPIFYVSVLGIGHGNKLLTDLYNCHLTKVYTVGGLFGKATDDFSDTGNLIEKTTFDHITREKLERILAVIQGTNQKALLMYSNIDMKTQEAYELAVKGLIRPMGKSPPIITAIRCLQFALPEFQLEIHCLHETQQYLRKMVHEIGLELKSSAVCTQVRRIRDGVFTVDDALPRTQWNLQSIQEAIRNCQLKVETELEKTLAHGEGQESSSSAGWGQLSMLCRSVHEQSLQHNTAATGQQCDGQQKERG
;
A
#
# COMPACT_ATOMS: atom_id res chain seq x y z
N MET A 1 -0.30 23.86 -11.87
CA MET A 1 -1.09 22.62 -11.73
C MET A 1 -0.25 21.36 -11.46
N ALA A 2 1.08 21.33 -11.64
CA ALA A 2 1.85 20.07 -11.68
C ALA A 2 2.08 19.32 -10.35
N ALA A 3 1.94 19.97 -9.18
CA ALA A 3 2.28 19.35 -7.88
C ALA A 3 1.07 19.08 -6.95
N ALA A 4 -0.11 19.62 -7.27
CA ALA A 4 -1.32 19.37 -6.49
C ALA A 4 -1.88 18.00 -6.89
N GLY A 5 -1.71 16.99 -6.03
CA GLY A 5 -2.25 15.63 -6.25
C GLY A 5 -1.24 14.48 -6.20
N LEU A 6 0.05 14.75 -5.96
CA LEU A 6 1.06 13.69 -5.78
C LEU A 6 1.22 13.29 -4.31
N ALA A 7 0.12 13.10 -3.58
CA ALA A 7 0.15 12.63 -2.21
C ALA A 7 -0.85 11.48 -2.05
N GLY A 8 -0.38 10.31 -1.64
CA GLY A 8 -1.22 9.13 -1.49
C GLY A 8 -0.43 7.82 -1.63
N LEU A 9 -1.18 6.72 -1.74
CA LEU A 9 -0.65 5.37 -1.87
C LEU A 9 -0.83 4.86 -3.30
N PHE A 10 0.15 4.12 -3.78
CA PHE A 10 0.06 3.37 -5.03
C PHE A 10 0.87 2.08 -4.94
N ALA A 11 0.54 1.13 -5.81
CA ALA A 11 1.26 -0.13 -5.88
C ALA A 11 2.21 -0.16 -7.10
N VAL A 12 3.36 -0.81 -6.94
CA VAL A 12 4.27 -1.13 -8.04
C VAL A 12 4.51 -2.62 -8.10
N TYR A 13 4.69 -3.12 -9.31
CA TYR A 13 5.13 -4.48 -9.54
C TYR A 13 6.66 -4.53 -9.52
N LYS A 14 7.21 -5.24 -8.54
CA LYS A 14 8.65 -5.51 -8.51
C LYS A 14 8.98 -6.82 -9.25
N PRO A 15 9.95 -6.81 -10.19
CA PRO A 15 10.45 -8.02 -10.81
C PRO A 15 11.32 -8.86 -9.85
N ALA A 16 11.38 -10.16 -10.13
CA ALA A 16 12.31 -11.06 -9.49
C ALA A 16 13.77 -10.58 -9.62
N GLY A 17 14.51 -10.65 -8.51
CA GLY A 17 15.95 -10.45 -8.44
C GLY A 17 16.36 -9.01 -8.11
N VAL A 18 15.39 -8.09 -8.05
CA VAL A 18 15.70 -6.66 -8.14
C VAL A 18 16.01 -5.94 -6.82
N ALA A 19 15.97 -6.49 -5.60
CA ALA A 19 16.11 -5.69 -4.36
C ALA A 19 15.11 -4.50 -4.21
N TRP A 20 14.58 -4.29 -3.02
CA TRP A 20 13.54 -3.26 -2.83
C TRP A 20 14.11 -1.84 -3.01
N GLY A 21 15.30 -1.59 -2.46
CA GLY A 21 15.97 -0.29 -2.52
C GLY A 21 16.09 0.24 -3.93
N ARG A 22 16.48 -0.60 -4.90
CA ARG A 22 16.62 -0.21 -6.31
C ARG A 22 15.29 0.16 -6.98
N VAL A 23 14.19 -0.52 -6.63
CA VAL A 23 12.86 -0.16 -7.14
C VAL A 23 12.47 1.21 -6.65
N ARG A 24 12.60 1.43 -5.33
CA ARG A 24 12.33 2.72 -4.72
C ARG A 24 13.18 3.82 -5.35
N GLU A 25 14.50 3.66 -5.40
CA GLU A 25 15.43 4.64 -5.98
C GLU A 25 15.09 4.96 -7.45
N ALA A 26 14.70 3.96 -8.23
CA ALA A 26 14.32 4.16 -9.63
C ALA A 26 13.03 4.98 -9.78
N VAL A 27 12.01 4.67 -8.98
CA VAL A 27 10.76 5.46 -8.93
C VAL A 27 11.06 6.88 -8.44
N GLU A 28 11.87 6.99 -7.40
CA GLU A 28 12.27 8.24 -6.75
C GLU A 28 12.98 9.18 -7.75
N ALA A 29 14.03 8.66 -8.40
CA ALA A 29 14.80 9.40 -9.39
C ALA A 29 13.96 9.80 -10.62
N ARG A 30 13.03 8.94 -11.06
CA ARG A 30 12.18 9.24 -12.21
C ARG A 30 11.17 10.34 -11.90
N LEU A 31 10.52 10.26 -10.75
CA LEU A 31 9.59 11.29 -10.28
C LEU A 31 10.29 12.65 -10.12
N LEU A 32 11.47 12.70 -9.49
CA LEU A 32 12.22 13.96 -9.37
C LEU A 32 12.57 14.55 -10.74
N ARG A 33 13.01 13.71 -11.67
CA ARG A 33 13.37 14.18 -13.01
C ARG A 33 12.16 14.81 -13.71
N GLU A 34 10.99 14.17 -13.65
CA GLU A 34 9.78 14.68 -14.29
C GLU A 34 9.21 15.90 -13.58
N LEU A 35 9.23 15.94 -12.25
CA LEU A 35 8.80 17.11 -11.47
C LEU A 35 9.69 18.32 -11.71
N ASN A 36 11.01 18.13 -11.81
CA ASN A 36 11.96 19.21 -12.11
C ASN A 36 11.88 19.67 -13.57
N ALA A 37 11.48 18.79 -14.50
CA ALA A 37 11.29 19.13 -15.90
C ALA A 37 9.93 19.79 -16.18
N ALA A 38 8.96 19.67 -15.27
CA ALA A 38 7.65 20.27 -15.43
C ALA A 38 7.73 21.81 -15.38
N PRO A 39 6.98 22.55 -16.22
CA PRO A 39 6.97 24.00 -16.18
C PRO A 39 6.57 24.49 -14.77
N GLY A 40 7.48 25.21 -14.11
CA GLY A 40 7.24 25.77 -12.79
C GLY A 40 6.04 26.72 -12.81
N ALA A 41 5.22 26.69 -11.75
CA ALA A 41 4.17 27.70 -11.59
C ALA A 41 4.80 29.09 -11.46
N ALA A 42 4.20 30.10 -12.10
CA ALA A 42 4.66 31.47 -11.97
C ALA A 42 4.72 31.84 -10.47
N PRO A 43 5.80 32.51 -10.02
CA PRO A 43 5.95 32.85 -8.61
C PRO A 43 4.78 33.71 -8.16
N ARG A 44 4.25 33.40 -6.96
CA ARG A 44 3.17 34.19 -6.38
C ARG A 44 3.63 35.63 -6.23
N GLN A 45 2.73 36.57 -6.52
CA GLN A 45 2.99 37.99 -6.38
C GLN A 45 2.58 38.42 -4.97
N ARG A 46 3.43 39.17 -4.28
CA ARG A 46 3.07 39.86 -3.03
C ARG A 46 3.19 41.36 -3.21
N VAL A 47 2.34 42.13 -2.55
CA VAL A 47 2.48 43.58 -2.51
C VAL A 47 3.58 43.93 -1.50
N ARG A 48 4.58 44.70 -1.93
CA ARG A 48 5.59 45.32 -1.07
C ARG A 48 5.60 46.82 -1.34
N PHE A 49 5.67 47.60 -0.27
CA PHE A 49 5.90 49.03 -0.37
C PHE A 49 7.40 49.27 -0.56
N LEU A 50 7.77 49.82 -1.70
CA LEU A 50 9.16 50.10 -2.04
C LEU A 50 9.43 51.59 -1.86
N PRO A 51 10.59 51.95 -1.26
CA PRO A 51 10.99 53.33 -1.12
C PRO A 51 11.40 53.89 -2.49
N THR A 52 10.74 54.95 -2.91
CA THR A 52 11.09 55.73 -4.10
C THR A 52 11.60 57.10 -3.68
N PRO A 53 12.71 57.59 -4.26
CA PRO A 53 13.19 58.93 -3.97
C PRO A 53 12.18 59.94 -4.50
N ALA A 54 11.70 60.82 -3.62
CA ALA A 54 10.79 61.89 -4.02
C ALA A 54 11.49 62.83 -5.03
N PRO A 55 10.79 63.31 -6.08
CA PRO A 55 11.32 64.30 -6.99
C PRO A 55 11.44 65.66 -6.29
N GLY A 56 12.54 65.83 -5.56
CA GLY A 56 12.85 67.01 -4.76
C GLY A 56 13.75 66.61 -3.60
N GLY A 57 15.04 66.93 -3.70
CA GLY A 57 16.14 66.42 -2.85
C GLY A 57 16.08 66.80 -1.38
N GLY A 58 15.06 66.34 -0.66
CA GLY A 58 14.85 66.61 0.76
C GLY A 58 14.41 65.36 1.51
N GLY A 59 15.24 64.31 1.53
CA GLY A 59 15.23 63.19 2.50
C GLY A 59 13.94 62.36 2.70
N ALA A 60 12.81 62.77 2.12
CA ALA A 60 11.51 62.15 2.28
C ALA A 60 11.38 60.99 1.28
N VAL A 61 11.13 59.81 1.84
CA VAL A 61 10.97 58.57 1.08
C VAL A 61 9.49 58.32 0.89
N GLU A 62 9.04 58.32 -0.37
CA GLU A 62 7.65 57.99 -0.70
C GLU A 62 7.55 56.47 -0.90
N LEU A 63 6.60 55.83 -0.22
CA LEU A 63 6.40 54.38 -0.29
C LEU A 63 5.36 54.04 -1.36
N VAL A 64 5.82 53.47 -2.48
CA VAL A 64 4.93 53.03 -3.57
C VAL A 64 4.65 51.54 -3.44
N ALA A 65 3.36 51.18 -3.48
CA ALA A 65 2.93 49.79 -3.48
C ALA A 65 3.29 49.11 -4.83
N ALA A 66 4.24 48.18 -4.81
CA ALA A 66 4.64 47.40 -5.97
C ALA A 66 4.28 45.92 -5.78
N ARG A 67 3.82 45.27 -6.86
CA ARG A 67 3.69 43.81 -6.90
C ARG A 67 5.06 43.22 -7.20
N VAL A 68 5.63 42.50 -6.23
CA VAL A 68 6.95 41.88 -6.33
C VAL A 68 6.78 40.36 -6.21
N PRO A 69 7.43 39.56 -7.07
CA PRO A 69 7.41 38.12 -6.93
C PRO A 69 7.97 37.70 -5.57
N VAL A 70 7.31 36.73 -4.93
CA VAL A 70 7.83 36.10 -3.71
C VAL A 70 9.10 35.35 -4.10
N LEU A 71 10.26 35.85 -3.65
CA LEU A 71 11.57 35.28 -3.98
C LEU A 71 11.72 33.81 -3.56
N ALA A 72 11.02 33.37 -2.51
CA ALA A 72 10.96 31.96 -2.09
C ALA A 72 10.27 31.05 -3.13
N ASP A 73 9.44 31.61 -4.02
CA ASP A 73 8.79 30.90 -5.11
C ASP A 73 9.54 31.08 -6.46
N HIS A 74 10.60 31.90 -6.49
CA HIS A 74 11.34 32.22 -7.70
C HIS A 74 12.25 31.04 -8.11
N PRO A 75 12.35 30.68 -9.40
CA PRO A 75 13.14 29.53 -9.87
C PRO A 75 14.59 29.51 -9.38
N LEU A 76 15.22 30.68 -9.27
CA LEU A 76 16.60 30.85 -8.78
C LEU A 76 16.73 30.75 -7.25
N GLY A 77 15.66 31.00 -6.49
CA GLY A 77 15.65 30.92 -5.02
C GLY A 77 15.15 29.57 -4.49
N LYS A 78 14.41 28.82 -5.31
CA LYS A 78 13.80 27.53 -4.93
C LYS A 78 14.80 26.36 -4.93
N GLY A 79 15.98 26.51 -5.55
CA GLY A 79 16.80 25.34 -5.92
C GLY A 79 15.98 24.36 -6.77
N THR A 80 16.44 23.13 -7.00
CA THR A 80 15.60 22.07 -7.59
C THR A 80 14.31 21.94 -6.76
N ALA A 81 13.19 22.40 -7.32
CA ALA A 81 11.90 22.47 -6.66
C ALA A 81 11.26 21.08 -6.55
N GLY A 82 11.88 20.21 -5.75
CA GLY A 82 11.21 19.04 -5.22
C GLY A 82 10.36 19.46 -4.02
N PRO A 83 9.14 18.92 -3.82
CA PRO A 83 8.53 18.96 -2.50
C PRO A 83 9.55 18.42 -1.49
N ALA A 84 9.56 18.96 -0.26
CA ALA A 84 10.38 18.43 0.82
C ALA A 84 10.05 16.93 0.96
N TRP A 85 10.87 16.09 0.34
CA TRP A 85 10.59 14.67 0.22
C TRP A 85 10.96 14.05 1.56
N ALA A 86 9.97 13.96 2.44
CA ALA A 86 10.07 13.10 3.60
C ALA A 86 10.13 11.66 3.05
N GLY A 87 11.31 11.05 3.16
CA GLY A 87 11.68 9.84 2.45
C GLY A 87 10.65 8.71 2.53
N THR A 88 10.59 7.91 1.47
CA THR A 88 9.78 6.70 1.41
C THR A 88 10.19 5.74 2.54
N ASN A 89 9.25 5.14 3.25
CA ASN A 89 9.60 4.21 4.33
C ASN A 89 10.15 2.87 3.82
N ARG A 90 11.06 2.28 4.61
CA ARG A 90 11.86 1.10 4.27
C ARG A 90 11.06 -0.18 4.59
N GLY A 91 10.63 -0.91 3.57
CA GLY A 91 10.24 -2.32 3.70
C GLY A 91 11.46 -3.25 3.76
N PRO A 92 11.33 -4.46 4.35
CA PRO A 92 12.46 -5.38 4.57
C PRO A 92 13.16 -5.80 3.27
N ASN A 93 14.46 -6.03 3.41
CA ASN A 93 15.42 -6.17 2.32
C ASN A 93 15.50 -7.63 1.87
N ASN A 94 14.81 -8.01 0.78
CA ASN A 94 14.85 -9.39 0.28
C ASN A 94 15.79 -9.52 -0.94
N ARG A 95 16.76 -10.44 -0.82
CA ARG A 95 17.91 -10.66 -1.72
C ARG A 95 17.68 -11.77 -2.76
N PHE A 96 16.44 -12.04 -3.17
CA PHE A 96 16.08 -13.23 -3.97
C PHE A 96 15.06 -12.94 -5.11
N PRO A 97 14.91 -13.86 -6.09
CA PRO A 97 14.01 -13.69 -7.22
C PRO A 97 12.54 -13.78 -6.82
N ILE A 98 11.98 -12.64 -6.41
CA ILE A 98 10.59 -12.54 -5.91
C ILE A 98 9.86 -11.51 -6.75
N PHE A 99 8.71 -11.92 -7.28
CA PHE A 99 7.74 -11.03 -7.88
C PHE A 99 6.77 -10.57 -6.80
N TYR A 100 6.64 -9.27 -6.55
CA TYR A 100 5.67 -8.82 -5.56
C TYR A 100 5.07 -7.45 -5.86
N VAL A 101 3.78 -7.36 -5.58
CA VAL A 101 3.07 -6.10 -5.39
C VAL A 101 3.67 -5.41 -4.18
N SER A 102 4.11 -4.17 -4.33
CA SER A 102 4.66 -3.37 -3.23
C SER A 102 3.94 -2.03 -3.16
N VAL A 103 3.52 -1.64 -1.97
CA VAL A 103 2.85 -0.36 -1.77
C VAL A 103 3.90 0.71 -1.45
N LEU A 104 3.83 1.86 -2.12
CA LEU A 104 4.61 3.05 -1.82
C LEU A 104 3.67 4.19 -1.41
N GLY A 105 4.16 5.01 -0.48
CA GLY A 105 3.56 6.29 -0.13
C GLY A 105 4.37 7.46 -0.69
N ILE A 106 3.68 8.50 -1.14
CA ILE A 106 4.29 9.80 -1.46
C ILE A 106 3.62 10.87 -0.59
N GLY A 107 4.43 11.76 0.01
CA GLY A 107 3.96 12.85 0.85
C GLY A 107 3.15 12.32 2.04
N HIS A 108 1.90 12.76 2.17
CA HIS A 108 0.97 12.28 3.21
C HIS A 108 0.71 10.76 3.13
N GLY A 109 0.92 10.16 1.95
CA GLY A 109 0.83 8.70 1.77
C GLY A 109 1.76 7.90 2.68
N ASN A 110 2.90 8.45 3.13
CA ASN A 110 3.76 7.74 4.09
C ASN A 110 3.08 7.49 5.45
N LYS A 111 2.21 8.41 5.88
CA LYS A 111 1.40 8.24 7.09
C LYS A 111 0.32 7.20 6.85
N LEU A 112 -0.44 7.35 5.75
CA LEU A 112 -1.47 6.37 5.35
C LEU A 112 -0.91 4.95 5.20
N LEU A 113 0.33 4.81 4.72
CA LEU A 113 0.99 3.50 4.60
C LEU A 113 1.21 2.86 5.97
N THR A 114 1.65 3.67 6.95
CA THR A 114 1.82 3.23 8.34
C THR A 114 0.47 2.81 8.92
N ASP A 115 -0.56 3.63 8.74
CA ASP A 115 -1.92 3.36 9.23
C ASP A 115 -2.46 2.05 8.62
N LEU A 116 -2.27 1.85 7.30
CA LEU A 116 -2.70 0.64 6.58
C LEU A 116 -1.94 -0.62 7.06
N TYR A 117 -0.66 -0.50 7.41
CA TYR A 117 0.09 -1.62 8.00
C TYR A 117 -0.33 -1.92 9.44
N ASN A 118 -0.73 -0.90 10.21
CA ASN A 118 -1.29 -1.06 11.55
C ASN A 118 -2.69 -1.70 11.53
N CYS A 119 -3.41 -1.63 10.41
CA CYS A 119 -4.67 -2.36 10.21
C CYS A 119 -4.47 -3.89 10.09
N HIS A 120 -3.23 -4.39 10.05
CA HIS A 120 -2.91 -5.81 9.98
C HIS A 120 -3.67 -6.53 8.84
N LEU A 121 -3.69 -5.93 7.65
CA LEU A 121 -4.42 -6.49 6.51
C LEU A 121 -3.75 -7.76 5.97
N THR A 122 -4.60 -8.67 5.47
CA THR A 122 -4.19 -9.92 4.83
C THR A 122 -3.35 -9.66 3.58
N LYS A 123 -2.28 -10.43 3.45
CA LYS A 123 -1.45 -10.50 2.25
C LYS A 123 -1.66 -11.86 1.62
N VAL A 124 -1.70 -11.90 0.29
CA VAL A 124 -1.95 -13.13 -0.46
C VAL A 124 -0.76 -13.44 -1.34
N TYR A 125 -0.33 -14.69 -1.27
CA TYR A 125 0.83 -15.22 -1.98
C TYR A 125 0.47 -16.43 -2.81
N THR A 126 1.06 -16.49 -3.99
CA THR A 126 1.22 -17.73 -4.74
C THR A 126 2.61 -18.28 -4.43
N VAL A 127 2.67 -19.50 -3.89
CA VAL A 127 3.91 -20.16 -3.48
C VAL A 127 4.07 -21.46 -4.25
N GLY A 128 5.19 -21.59 -4.97
CA GLY A 128 5.59 -22.80 -5.66
C GLY A 128 6.48 -23.67 -4.77
N GLY A 129 6.26 -24.98 -4.83
CA GLY A 129 7.06 -25.98 -4.15
C GLY A 129 7.47 -27.12 -5.08
N LEU A 130 8.59 -27.76 -4.76
CA LEU A 130 9.13 -28.92 -5.45
C LEU A 130 9.43 -30.01 -4.42
N PHE A 131 8.79 -31.17 -4.56
CA PHE A 131 9.03 -32.34 -3.72
C PHE A 131 10.33 -33.08 -4.08
N GLY A 132 10.85 -33.87 -3.15
CA GLY A 132 12.01 -34.74 -3.35
C GLY A 132 13.37 -34.06 -3.19
N LYS A 133 13.39 -32.80 -2.75
CA LYS A 133 14.61 -32.00 -2.58
C LYS A 133 14.54 -31.26 -1.24
N ALA A 134 15.65 -31.21 -0.52
CA ALA A 134 15.86 -30.35 0.64
C ALA A 134 17.13 -29.51 0.47
N THR A 135 17.08 -28.26 0.90
CA THR A 135 18.22 -27.32 0.87
C THR A 135 18.35 -26.60 2.20
N ASP A 136 19.53 -26.02 2.45
CA ASP A 136 19.88 -25.30 3.68
C ASP A 136 19.02 -24.06 3.96
N ASP A 137 18.63 -23.34 2.91
CA ASP A 137 17.82 -22.12 3.02
C ASP A 137 16.35 -22.29 2.61
N PHE A 138 15.93 -23.54 2.38
CA PHE A 138 14.61 -23.95 1.89
C PHE A 138 14.23 -23.39 0.51
N SER A 139 15.19 -22.84 -0.23
CA SER A 139 15.00 -22.37 -1.61
C SER A 139 15.53 -23.40 -2.61
N ASP A 140 15.00 -23.40 -3.83
CA ASP A 140 15.50 -24.27 -4.89
C ASP A 140 16.98 -24.00 -5.26
N THR A 141 17.46 -22.78 -5.03
CA THR A 141 18.84 -22.34 -5.31
C THR A 141 19.84 -22.62 -4.17
N GLY A 142 19.36 -23.07 -3.00
CA GLY A 142 20.20 -23.35 -1.85
C GLY A 142 21.10 -24.58 -2.04
N ASN A 143 22.00 -24.81 -1.09
CA ASN A 143 22.86 -25.98 -1.11
C ASN A 143 22.03 -27.23 -0.83
N LEU A 144 22.15 -28.25 -1.69
CA LEU A 144 21.42 -29.50 -1.53
C LEU A 144 21.87 -30.21 -0.24
N ILE A 145 20.90 -30.51 0.63
CA ILE A 145 21.11 -31.30 1.84
C ILE A 145 20.73 -32.76 1.58
N GLU A 146 19.55 -32.98 0.99
CA GLU A 146 18.96 -34.32 0.87
C GLU A 146 18.07 -34.41 -0.38
N LYS A 147 17.97 -35.63 -0.92
CA LYS A 147 16.96 -36.02 -1.91
C LYS A 147 16.10 -37.15 -1.35
N THR A 148 14.80 -37.04 -1.56
CA THR A 148 13.80 -38.00 -1.07
C THR A 148 12.88 -38.43 -2.20
N THR A 149 12.22 -39.58 -2.02
CA THR A 149 11.17 -40.05 -2.94
C THR A 149 9.88 -39.28 -2.70
N PHE A 150 9.05 -39.17 -3.74
CA PHE A 150 7.79 -38.41 -3.72
C PHE A 150 6.64 -39.12 -4.43
N ASP A 151 6.87 -40.33 -4.97
CA ASP A 151 5.87 -41.09 -5.73
C ASP A 151 4.62 -41.44 -4.90
N HIS A 152 4.76 -41.50 -3.58
CA HIS A 152 3.67 -41.79 -2.66
C HIS A 152 2.78 -40.58 -2.36
N ILE A 153 3.16 -39.38 -2.80
CA ILE A 153 2.43 -38.14 -2.51
C ILE A 153 1.25 -38.03 -3.48
N THR A 154 0.04 -37.83 -2.95
CA THR A 154 -1.15 -37.60 -3.75
C THR A 154 -1.78 -36.26 -3.39
N ARG A 155 -2.62 -35.71 -4.26
CA ARG A 155 -3.32 -34.45 -4.03
C ARG A 155 -4.14 -34.49 -2.74
N GLU A 156 -4.80 -35.61 -2.46
CA GLU A 156 -5.63 -35.80 -1.28
C GLU A 156 -4.79 -35.81 0.01
N LYS A 157 -3.57 -36.35 -0.03
CA LYS A 157 -2.64 -36.28 1.12
C LYS A 157 -2.22 -34.84 1.37
N LEU A 158 -1.85 -34.11 0.32
CA LEU A 158 -1.50 -32.69 0.42
C LEU A 158 -2.67 -31.89 1.02
N GLU A 159 -3.88 -32.02 0.47
CA GLU A 159 -5.06 -31.28 0.93
C GLU A 159 -5.39 -31.56 2.41
N ARG A 160 -5.20 -32.80 2.90
CA ARG A 160 -5.34 -33.11 4.33
C ARG A 160 -4.36 -32.35 5.20
N ILE A 161 -3.08 -32.28 4.80
CA ILE A 161 -2.06 -31.51 5.53
C ILE A 161 -2.39 -30.02 5.50
N LEU A 162 -2.81 -29.48 4.35
CA LEU A 162 -3.21 -28.07 4.25
C LEU A 162 -4.39 -27.74 5.17
N ALA A 163 -5.38 -28.65 5.30
CA ALA A 163 -6.50 -28.47 6.22
C ALA A 163 -6.06 -28.45 7.69
N VAL A 164 -5.10 -29.29 8.09
CA VAL A 164 -4.52 -29.29 9.44
C VAL A 164 -3.78 -27.99 9.73
N ILE A 165 -2.99 -27.51 8.77
CA ILE A 165 -2.28 -26.23 8.86
C ILE A 165 -3.29 -25.09 9.02
N GLN A 166 -4.37 -25.07 8.22
CA GLN A 166 -5.40 -24.04 8.30
C GLN A 166 -6.10 -24.05 9.66
N GLY A 167 -6.51 -25.23 10.17
CA GLY A 167 -7.17 -25.34 11.47
C GLY A 167 -6.27 -24.89 12.63
N THR A 168 -4.98 -25.22 12.59
CA THR A 168 -3.99 -24.79 13.59
C THR A 168 -3.83 -23.28 13.59
N ASN A 169 -3.75 -22.66 12.41
CA ASN A 169 -3.62 -21.22 12.28
C ASN A 169 -4.91 -20.46 12.63
N GLN A 170 -6.09 -21.04 12.39
CA GLN A 170 -7.35 -20.46 12.85
C GLN A 170 -7.39 -20.36 14.37
N LYS A 171 -6.93 -21.40 15.09
CA LYS A 171 -6.78 -21.35 16.55
C LYS A 171 -5.78 -20.28 16.99
N ALA A 172 -4.65 -20.15 16.29
CA ALA A 172 -3.67 -19.10 16.57
C ALA A 172 -4.25 -17.71 16.36
N LEU A 173 -5.01 -17.49 15.28
CA LEU A 173 -5.67 -16.20 15.00
C LEU A 173 -6.57 -15.76 16.16
N LEU A 174 -7.41 -16.67 16.66
CA LEU A 174 -8.30 -16.40 17.80
C LEU A 174 -7.53 -16.13 19.09
N MET A 175 -6.41 -16.83 19.31
CA MET A 175 -5.57 -16.62 20.47
C MET A 175 -4.88 -15.25 20.46
N TYR A 176 -4.41 -14.80 19.29
CA TYR A 176 -3.69 -13.53 19.15
C TYR A 176 -4.60 -12.33 18.91
N SER A 177 -5.90 -12.51 18.68
CA SER A 177 -6.84 -11.40 18.51
C SER A 177 -7.28 -10.77 19.84
N ASN A 178 -6.99 -11.38 21.00
CA ASN A 178 -7.42 -10.89 22.33
C ASN A 178 -8.93 -10.58 22.43
N ILE A 179 -9.75 -11.20 21.58
CA ILE A 179 -11.20 -11.03 21.56
C ILE A 179 -11.83 -12.18 22.35
N ASP A 180 -12.72 -11.87 23.28
CA ASP A 180 -13.55 -12.90 23.91
C ASP A 180 -14.62 -13.39 22.94
N MET A 181 -14.42 -14.59 22.42
CA MET A 181 -15.32 -15.23 21.44
C MET A 181 -16.74 -15.49 21.95
N LYS A 182 -17.00 -15.30 23.24
CA LYS A 182 -18.35 -15.40 23.83
C LYS A 182 -19.18 -14.12 23.68
N THR A 183 -18.57 -13.05 23.18
CA THR A 183 -19.23 -11.73 23.04
C THR A 183 -19.92 -11.58 21.69
N GLN A 184 -20.96 -10.75 21.66
CA GLN A 184 -21.64 -10.38 20.42
C GLN A 184 -20.70 -9.63 19.46
N GLU A 185 -19.81 -8.80 19.99
CA GLU A 185 -18.79 -8.08 19.22
C GLU A 185 -17.88 -9.05 18.46
N ALA A 186 -17.43 -10.12 19.11
CA ALA A 186 -16.63 -11.16 18.46
C ALA A 186 -17.35 -11.81 17.29
N TYR A 187 -18.65 -12.09 17.45
CA TYR A 187 -19.49 -12.62 16.38
C TYR A 187 -19.61 -11.63 15.20
N GLU A 188 -19.86 -10.36 15.48
CA GLU A 188 -19.95 -9.32 14.45
C GLU A 188 -18.63 -9.16 13.68
N LEU A 189 -17.49 -9.18 14.38
CA LEU A 189 -16.16 -9.13 13.77
C LEU A 189 -15.89 -10.39 12.93
N ALA A 190 -16.31 -11.57 13.39
CA ALA A 190 -16.17 -12.82 12.65
C ALA A 190 -16.96 -12.79 11.33
N VAL A 191 -18.23 -12.37 11.39
CA VAL A 191 -19.11 -12.26 10.21
C VAL A 191 -18.57 -11.24 9.21
N LYS A 192 -18.03 -10.12 9.70
CA LYS A 192 -17.39 -9.09 8.85
C LYS A 192 -16.00 -9.51 8.36
N GLY A 193 -15.42 -10.61 8.86
CA GLY A 193 -14.06 -11.06 8.51
C GLY A 193 -12.95 -10.15 9.05
N LEU A 194 -13.23 -9.40 10.12
CA LEU A 194 -12.36 -8.39 10.73
C LEU A 194 -11.56 -8.91 11.93
N ILE A 195 -11.63 -10.21 12.24
CA ILE A 195 -10.75 -10.80 13.26
C ILE A 195 -9.30 -10.71 12.79
N ARG A 196 -8.49 -9.97 13.54
CA ARG A 196 -7.06 -9.74 13.30
C ARG A 196 -6.28 -9.87 14.61
N PRO A 197 -4.99 -10.20 14.55
CA PRO A 197 -4.12 -10.18 15.72
C PRO A 197 -4.03 -8.76 16.31
N MET A 198 -4.14 -8.67 17.63
CA MET A 198 -3.93 -7.42 18.37
C MET A 198 -2.45 -7.32 18.75
N GLY A 199 -1.71 -6.49 18.01
CA GLY A 199 -0.28 -6.26 18.26
C GLY A 199 0.64 -7.34 17.68
N LYS A 200 1.67 -7.74 18.43
CA LYS A 200 2.70 -8.66 17.94
C LYS A 200 2.16 -10.10 17.92
N SER A 201 2.16 -10.73 16.76
CA SER A 201 1.87 -12.15 16.61
C SER A 201 2.93 -12.82 15.71
N PRO A 202 3.08 -14.15 15.80
CA PRO A 202 3.77 -14.91 14.76
C PRO A 202 3.00 -14.79 13.43
N PRO A 203 3.63 -15.18 12.30
CA PRO A 203 2.92 -15.38 11.04
C PRO A 203 1.69 -16.28 11.23
N ILE A 204 0.55 -15.84 10.70
CA ILE A 204 -0.72 -16.58 10.79
C ILE A 204 -1.29 -16.77 9.38
N ILE A 205 -1.61 -18.01 9.04
CA ILE A 205 -2.25 -18.39 7.78
C ILE A 205 -3.77 -18.37 7.97
N THR A 206 -4.43 -17.39 7.37
CA THR A 206 -5.90 -17.26 7.41
C THR A 206 -6.60 -18.23 6.46
N ALA A 207 -5.99 -18.52 5.30
CA ALA A 207 -6.51 -19.51 4.36
C ALA A 207 -5.35 -20.08 3.51
N ILE A 208 -5.45 -21.36 3.14
CA ILE A 208 -4.47 -22.02 2.28
C ILE A 208 -5.17 -23.01 1.35
N ARG A 209 -4.81 -22.98 0.07
CA ARG A 209 -5.37 -23.90 -0.94
C ARG A 209 -4.35 -24.31 -1.98
N CYS A 210 -4.51 -25.51 -2.53
CA CYS A 210 -3.71 -25.97 -3.65
C CYS A 210 -4.30 -25.46 -4.97
N LEU A 211 -3.51 -24.71 -5.74
CA LEU A 211 -3.87 -24.23 -7.08
C LEU A 211 -3.55 -25.27 -8.16
N GLN A 212 -2.34 -25.81 -8.11
CA GLN A 212 -1.82 -26.75 -9.09
C GLN A 212 -1.07 -27.87 -8.36
N PHE A 213 -1.25 -29.09 -8.84
CA PHE A 213 -0.55 -30.27 -8.33
C PHE A 213 -0.15 -31.13 -9.52
N ALA A 214 1.15 -31.14 -9.83
CA ALA A 214 1.73 -31.88 -10.93
C ALA A 214 3.13 -32.34 -10.52
N LEU A 215 3.20 -33.51 -9.87
CA LEU A 215 4.44 -34.03 -9.28
C LEU A 215 5.64 -33.92 -10.23
N PRO A 216 6.83 -33.55 -9.72
CA PRO A 216 7.14 -33.20 -8.33
C PRO A 216 6.72 -31.77 -7.92
N GLU A 217 6.11 -31.00 -8.80
CA GLU A 217 5.77 -29.60 -8.58
C GLU A 217 4.35 -29.41 -8.01
N PHE A 218 4.20 -28.37 -7.20
CA PHE A 218 2.90 -27.92 -6.72
C PHE A 218 2.89 -26.42 -6.50
N GLN A 219 1.69 -25.85 -6.49
CA GLN A 219 1.47 -24.44 -6.26
C GLN A 219 0.34 -24.24 -5.25
N LEU A 220 0.60 -23.37 -4.27
CA LEU A 220 -0.32 -23.01 -3.21
C LEU A 220 -0.71 -21.53 -3.33
N GLU A 221 -1.94 -21.23 -2.95
CA GLU A 221 -2.35 -19.87 -2.60
C GLU A 221 -2.47 -19.77 -1.09
N ILE A 222 -1.77 -18.82 -0.49
CA ILE A 222 -1.65 -18.64 0.95
C ILE A 222 -2.08 -17.22 1.29
N HIS A 223 -3.07 -17.10 2.16
CA HIS A 223 -3.56 -15.84 2.72
C HIS A 223 -3.03 -15.75 4.14
N CYS A 224 -2.21 -14.75 4.43
CA CYS A 224 -1.50 -14.67 5.70
C CYS A 224 -1.38 -13.26 6.26
N LEU A 225 -1.03 -13.22 7.55
CA LEU A 225 -0.81 -12.05 8.38
C LEU A 225 0.58 -12.16 9.02
N HIS A 226 1.27 -11.03 9.19
CA HIS A 226 2.58 -10.94 9.85
C HIS A 226 3.64 -11.90 9.30
N GLU A 227 3.50 -12.29 8.05
CA GLU A 227 4.36 -13.26 7.44
C GLU A 227 5.74 -12.69 7.10
N THR A 228 6.70 -13.59 7.02
CA THR A 228 8.00 -13.31 6.41
C THR A 228 8.19 -14.23 5.23
N GLN A 229 9.05 -13.84 4.30
CA GLN A 229 9.38 -14.72 3.17
C GLN A 229 10.03 -16.02 3.65
N GLN A 230 10.92 -15.94 4.65
CA GLN A 230 11.58 -17.13 5.20
C GLN A 230 10.55 -18.09 5.81
N TYR A 231 9.51 -17.57 6.45
CA TYR A 231 8.41 -18.37 6.98
C TYR A 231 7.67 -19.13 5.86
N LEU A 232 7.31 -18.46 4.76
CA LEU A 232 6.64 -19.12 3.62
C LEU A 232 7.50 -20.25 3.02
N ARG A 233 8.82 -20.04 2.94
CA ARG A 233 9.75 -21.08 2.47
C ARG A 233 9.83 -22.26 3.42
N LYS A 234 9.99 -21.98 4.71
CA LYS A 234 10.03 -23.01 5.76
C LYS A 234 8.73 -23.81 5.79
N MET A 235 7.58 -23.18 5.60
CA MET A 235 6.28 -23.85 5.54
C MET A 235 6.21 -24.87 4.40
N VAL A 236 6.72 -24.54 3.21
CA VAL A 236 6.80 -25.50 2.08
C VAL A 236 7.62 -26.73 2.49
N HIS A 237 8.76 -26.50 3.16
CA HIS A 237 9.59 -27.58 3.65
C HIS A 237 8.87 -28.44 4.71
N GLU A 238 8.19 -27.82 5.68
CA GLU A 238 7.39 -28.51 6.71
C GLU A 238 6.26 -29.35 6.08
N ILE A 239 5.59 -28.86 5.04
CA ILE A 239 4.60 -29.65 4.28
C ILE A 239 5.23 -30.90 3.66
N GLY A 240 6.45 -30.78 3.12
CA GLY A 240 7.20 -31.93 2.61
C GLY A 240 7.45 -32.98 3.70
N LEU A 241 7.90 -32.54 4.89
CA LEU A 241 8.17 -33.43 6.03
C LEU A 241 6.91 -34.15 6.52
N GLU A 242 5.79 -33.45 6.65
CA GLU A 242 4.49 -34.04 7.02
C GLU A 242 4.01 -35.10 6.02
N LEU A 243 4.38 -34.95 4.74
CA LEU A 243 4.13 -35.93 3.68
C LEU A 243 5.18 -37.05 3.61
N LYS A 244 6.08 -37.14 4.60
CA LYS A 244 7.18 -38.11 4.66
C LYS A 244 8.10 -38.01 3.44
N SER A 245 8.38 -36.79 3.01
CA SER A 245 9.30 -36.45 1.94
C SER A 245 10.03 -35.16 2.30
N SER A 246 10.65 -34.51 1.33
CA SER A 246 11.23 -33.19 1.46
C SER A 246 10.64 -32.28 0.40
N ALA A 247 10.59 -30.98 0.68
CA ALA A 247 10.28 -30.00 -0.33
C ALA A 247 11.13 -28.74 -0.19
N VAL A 248 11.35 -28.07 -1.32
CA VAL A 248 11.94 -26.73 -1.41
C VAL A 248 10.95 -25.76 -2.03
N CYS A 249 11.05 -24.50 -1.64
CA CYS A 249 10.28 -23.42 -2.25
C CYS A 249 10.97 -22.93 -3.54
N THR A 250 10.28 -23.07 -4.67
CA THR A 250 10.76 -22.65 -5.98
C THR A 250 10.44 -21.18 -6.24
N GLN A 251 9.26 -20.73 -5.85
CA GLN A 251 8.77 -19.38 -6.11
C GLN A 251 7.92 -18.86 -4.96
N VAL A 252 8.07 -17.57 -4.65
CA VAL A 252 7.13 -16.82 -3.82
C VAL A 252 6.71 -15.60 -4.62
N ARG A 253 5.41 -15.44 -4.86
CA ARG A 253 4.84 -14.28 -5.54
C ARG A 253 3.74 -13.66 -4.68
N ARG A 254 3.91 -12.41 -4.26
CA ARG A 254 2.83 -11.69 -3.59
C ARG A 254 1.86 -11.15 -4.64
N ILE A 255 0.62 -11.62 -4.61
CA ILE A 255 -0.44 -11.20 -5.52
C ILE A 255 -1.35 -10.13 -4.91
N ARG A 256 -1.36 -9.99 -3.59
CA ARG A 256 -2.14 -8.95 -2.90
C ARG A 256 -1.42 -8.48 -1.64
N ASP A 257 -1.42 -7.17 -1.41
CA ASP A 257 -0.97 -6.51 -0.19
C ASP A 257 -2.10 -5.61 0.34
N GLY A 258 -2.91 -6.15 1.26
CA GLY A 258 -4.08 -5.46 1.80
C GLY A 258 -5.12 -5.15 0.73
N VAL A 259 -5.32 -3.87 0.43
CA VAL A 259 -6.28 -3.41 -0.60
C VAL A 259 -5.70 -3.47 -2.02
N PHE A 260 -4.38 -3.60 -2.16
CA PHE A 260 -3.70 -3.55 -3.45
C PHE A 260 -3.49 -4.95 -4.03
N THR A 261 -3.91 -5.14 -5.27
CA THR A 261 -3.73 -6.40 -6.02
C THR A 261 -2.65 -6.27 -7.09
N VAL A 262 -2.34 -7.36 -7.81
CA VAL A 262 -1.42 -7.30 -8.97
C VAL A 262 -1.94 -6.35 -10.04
N ASP A 263 -3.25 -6.27 -10.22
CA ASP A 263 -3.85 -5.47 -11.28
C ASP A 263 -3.75 -3.96 -11.00
N ASP A 264 -3.69 -3.58 -9.72
CA ASP A 264 -3.43 -2.19 -9.30
C ASP A 264 -1.93 -1.82 -9.39
N ALA A 265 -1.05 -2.80 -9.60
CA ALA A 265 0.40 -2.62 -9.48
C ALA A 265 1.04 -2.14 -10.80
N LEU A 266 1.66 -0.96 -10.76
CA LEU A 266 2.30 -0.38 -11.93
C LEU A 266 3.55 -1.18 -12.36
N PRO A 267 3.62 -1.67 -13.62
CA PRO A 267 4.82 -2.27 -14.16
C PRO A 267 5.93 -1.22 -14.33
N ARG A 268 7.18 -1.67 -14.48
CA ARG A 268 8.36 -0.79 -14.56
C ARG A 268 8.28 0.27 -15.66
N THR A 269 7.63 -0.04 -16.77
CA THR A 269 7.44 0.90 -17.89
C THR A 269 6.54 2.09 -17.54
N GLN A 270 5.70 1.95 -16.51
CA GLN A 270 4.69 2.93 -16.09
C GLN A 270 5.07 3.67 -14.80
N TRP A 271 6.34 3.64 -14.38
CA TRP A 271 6.81 4.43 -13.23
C TRP A 271 7.02 5.91 -13.59
N ASN A 272 6.05 6.53 -14.26
CA ASN A 272 6.04 7.94 -14.62
C ASN A 272 5.02 8.70 -13.75
N LEU A 273 5.16 10.03 -13.69
CA LEU A 273 4.38 10.92 -12.84
C LEU A 273 2.88 10.78 -13.11
N GLN A 274 2.48 10.80 -14.38
CA GLN A 274 1.06 10.72 -14.78
C GLN A 274 0.42 9.40 -14.34
N SER A 275 1.09 8.28 -14.59
CA SER A 275 0.59 6.94 -14.22
C SER A 275 0.50 6.77 -12.71
N ILE A 276 1.46 7.33 -11.97
CA ILE A 276 1.46 7.31 -10.50
C ILE A 276 0.33 8.18 -9.94
N GLN A 277 0.10 9.37 -10.49
CA GLN A 277 -1.04 10.22 -10.10
C GLN A 277 -2.38 9.53 -10.34
N GLU A 278 -2.52 8.86 -11.49
CA GLU A 278 -3.72 8.11 -11.82
C GLU A 278 -3.92 6.91 -10.88
N ALA A 279 -2.86 6.15 -10.61
CA ALA A 279 -2.90 5.03 -9.68
C ALA A 279 -3.29 5.47 -8.26
N ILE A 280 -2.77 6.61 -7.79
CA ILE A 280 -3.14 7.18 -6.48
C ILE A 280 -4.64 7.51 -6.46
N ARG A 281 -5.15 8.20 -7.48
CA ARG A 281 -6.57 8.58 -7.55
C ARG A 281 -7.48 7.35 -7.56
N ASN A 282 -7.13 6.33 -8.34
CA ASN A 282 -7.92 5.10 -8.48
C ASN A 282 -7.95 4.26 -7.20
N CYS A 283 -6.88 4.30 -6.40
CA CYS A 283 -6.80 3.54 -5.16
C CYS A 283 -7.31 4.31 -3.94
N GLN A 284 -7.51 5.62 -4.04
CA GLN A 284 -7.84 6.48 -2.90
C GLN A 284 -9.10 6.01 -2.15
N LEU A 285 -10.22 5.83 -2.85
CA LEU A 285 -11.47 5.37 -2.25
C LEU A 285 -11.34 3.98 -1.59
N LYS A 286 -10.58 3.08 -2.22
CA LYS A 286 -10.34 1.72 -1.68
C LYS A 286 -9.58 1.80 -0.34
N VAL A 287 -8.55 2.64 -0.28
CA VAL A 287 -7.73 2.85 0.92
C VAL A 287 -8.55 3.50 2.03
N GLU A 288 -9.25 4.59 1.72
CA GLU A 288 -10.08 5.32 2.69
C GLU A 288 -11.17 4.42 3.28
N THR A 289 -11.89 3.67 2.43
CA THR A 289 -12.92 2.73 2.87
C THR A 289 -12.38 1.66 3.81
N GLU A 290 -11.18 1.12 3.54
CA GLU A 290 -10.59 0.07 4.38
C GLU A 290 -10.10 0.62 5.73
N LEU A 291 -9.51 1.83 5.72
CA LEU A 291 -9.10 2.51 6.94
C LEU A 291 -10.32 2.84 7.81
N GLU A 292 -11.39 3.38 7.24
CA GLU A 292 -12.63 3.67 7.97
C GLU A 292 -13.25 2.40 8.56
N LYS A 293 -13.32 1.31 7.79
CA LYS A 293 -13.79 0.01 8.29
C LYS A 293 -12.99 -0.48 9.48
N THR A 294 -11.67 -0.32 9.46
CA THR A 294 -10.81 -0.83 10.54
C THR A 294 -10.83 0.08 11.77
N LEU A 295 -10.81 1.40 11.56
CA LEU A 295 -10.76 2.41 12.63
C LEU A 295 -12.10 2.55 13.36
N ALA A 296 -13.23 2.48 12.66
CA ALA A 296 -14.56 2.57 13.28
C ALA A 296 -14.84 1.43 14.29
N HIS A 297 -14.11 0.32 14.21
CA HIS A 297 -14.20 -0.78 15.17
C HIS A 297 -13.14 -0.68 16.29
N GLY A 298 -12.09 0.15 16.12
CA GLY A 298 -11.05 0.38 17.13
C GLY A 298 -11.41 1.44 18.17
N GLU A 299 -12.30 2.39 17.84
CA GLU A 299 -12.72 3.47 18.75
C GLU A 299 -13.57 2.99 19.96
N GLY A 300 -13.96 1.71 19.99
CA GLY A 300 -14.63 1.11 21.15
C GLY A 300 -13.72 0.78 22.34
N GLN A 301 -12.39 0.89 22.22
CA GLN A 301 -11.46 0.36 23.24
C GLN A 301 -10.38 1.32 23.77
N GLU A 302 -10.32 2.58 23.34
CA GLU A 302 -9.42 3.58 23.95
C GLU A 302 -10.18 4.72 24.64
N SER A 303 -10.80 4.44 25.78
CA SER A 303 -11.17 5.47 26.75
C SER A 303 -10.02 5.76 27.72
N SER A 304 -8.93 6.38 27.23
CA SER A 304 -8.18 7.39 27.99
C SER A 304 -6.98 7.90 27.18
N SER A 305 -6.97 9.22 26.94
CA SER A 305 -5.84 10.06 26.50
C SER A 305 -5.47 10.06 25.00
N SER A 306 -6.10 10.94 24.23
CA SER A 306 -5.41 12.10 23.61
C SER A 306 -6.35 12.87 22.68
N ALA A 307 -6.39 14.19 22.86
CA ALA A 307 -7.32 15.13 22.22
C ALA A 307 -7.00 15.46 20.74
N GLY A 308 -6.65 14.47 19.91
CA GLY A 308 -6.28 14.67 18.50
C GLY A 308 -7.28 14.16 17.46
N TRP A 309 -8.25 13.33 17.85
CA TRP A 309 -8.95 12.43 16.91
C TRP A 309 -10.28 12.96 16.34
N GLY A 310 -10.85 14.01 16.95
CA GLY A 310 -12.10 14.62 16.48
C GLY A 310 -12.02 15.34 15.13
N GLN A 311 -10.82 15.62 14.60
CA GLN A 311 -10.65 16.35 13.33
C GLN A 311 -10.74 15.44 12.09
N LEU A 312 -10.39 14.16 12.18
CA LEU A 312 -10.44 13.23 11.04
C LEU A 312 -11.89 12.87 10.66
N SER A 313 -12.77 12.66 11.65
CA SER A 313 -14.19 12.38 11.39
C SER A 313 -14.94 13.59 10.82
N MET A 314 -14.56 14.82 11.21
CA MET A 314 -15.10 16.05 10.63
C MET A 314 -14.59 16.30 9.21
N LEU A 315 -13.34 15.95 8.90
CA LEU A 315 -12.77 16.14 7.56
C LEU A 315 -13.40 15.17 6.54
N CYS A 316 -13.60 13.89 6.88
CA CYS A 316 -14.27 12.93 6.00
C CYS A 316 -15.73 13.31 5.71
N ARG A 317 -16.48 13.80 6.71
CA ARG A 317 -17.87 14.29 6.49
C ARG A 317 -17.93 15.51 5.58
N SER A 318 -17.00 16.45 5.76
CA SER A 318 -16.89 17.66 4.92
C SER A 318 -16.59 17.33 3.45
N VAL A 319 -15.71 16.37 3.18
CA VAL A 319 -15.38 15.94 1.81
C VAL A 319 -16.54 15.20 1.15
N HIS A 320 -17.30 14.40 1.90
CA HIS A 320 -18.49 13.71 1.40
C HIS A 320 -19.63 14.70 1.07
N GLU A 321 -19.85 15.72 1.91
CA GLU A 321 -20.84 16.79 1.66
C GLU A 321 -20.46 17.66 0.46
N GLN A 322 -19.17 18.00 0.27
CA GLN A 322 -18.70 18.74 -0.90
C GLN A 322 -18.83 17.94 -2.21
N SER A 323 -18.65 16.61 -2.14
CA SER A 323 -18.82 15.72 -3.30
C SER A 323 -20.29 15.58 -3.70
N LEU A 324 -21.21 15.56 -2.73
CA LEU A 324 -22.65 15.53 -2.97
C LEU A 324 -23.15 16.87 -3.54
N GLN A 325 -22.68 18.01 -3.01
CA GLN A 325 -23.09 19.35 -3.50
C GLN A 325 -22.62 19.62 -4.94
N HIS A 326 -21.44 19.12 -5.34
CA HIS A 326 -20.97 19.23 -6.72
C HIS A 326 -21.76 18.36 -7.71
N ASN A 327 -22.27 17.20 -7.27
CA ASN A 327 -23.09 16.35 -8.13
C ASN A 327 -24.51 16.89 -8.32
N THR A 328 -25.12 17.53 -7.31
CA THR A 328 -26.46 18.14 -7.45
C THR A 328 -26.45 19.41 -8.31
N ALA A 329 -25.32 20.14 -8.34
CA ALA A 329 -25.16 21.31 -9.20
C ALA A 329 -24.97 20.94 -10.70
N ALA A 330 -24.38 19.77 -10.98
CA ALA A 330 -24.15 19.31 -12.36
C ALA A 330 -25.42 18.77 -13.03
N THR A 331 -26.36 18.16 -12.29
CA THR A 331 -27.65 17.68 -12.83
C THR A 331 -28.73 18.76 -12.94
N GLY A 332 -28.58 19.90 -12.27
CA GLY A 332 -29.53 21.02 -12.33
C GLY A 332 -29.41 21.94 -13.56
N GLN A 333 -28.30 21.88 -14.30
CA GLN A 333 -28.05 22.77 -15.45
C GLN A 333 -28.31 22.13 -16.83
N GLN A 334 -28.79 20.89 -16.88
CA GLN A 334 -28.98 20.16 -18.15
C GLN A 334 -30.45 19.92 -18.55
N CYS A 335 -31.42 20.39 -17.76
CA CYS A 335 -32.85 20.26 -18.08
C CYS A 335 -33.55 21.53 -18.58
N ASP A 336 -32.89 22.70 -18.63
CA ASP A 336 -33.54 23.98 -18.98
C ASP A 336 -33.28 24.47 -20.43
N GLY A 337 -32.77 23.61 -21.32
CA GLY A 337 -32.31 24.00 -22.65
C GLY A 337 -33.08 23.45 -23.86
N GLN A 338 -34.08 22.58 -23.69
CA GLN A 338 -34.79 21.95 -24.82
C GLN A 338 -36.32 22.00 -24.67
N GLN A 339 -36.90 23.19 -24.72
CA GLN A 339 -38.33 23.34 -24.98
C GLN A 339 -38.67 24.74 -25.54
N LYS A 340 -38.10 25.12 -26.68
CA LYS A 340 -38.62 26.26 -27.46
C LYS A 340 -38.25 26.19 -28.94
N GLU A 341 -38.81 25.23 -29.66
CA GLU A 341 -38.98 25.28 -31.12
C GLU A 341 -39.97 24.20 -31.54
N ARG A 342 -41.27 24.52 -31.43
CA ARG A 342 -42.40 23.96 -32.17
C ARG A 342 -43.63 24.80 -31.80
N GLY A 343 -43.97 25.70 -32.71
CA GLY A 343 -45.09 26.63 -32.65
C GLY A 343 -45.05 27.48 -33.91
#